data_AF-A0A142JIY6-F1
#
_entry.id   AF-A0A142JIY6-F1
#
_cell.length_a   1.000
_cell.length_b   1.000
_cell.length_c   1.000
_cell.angle_alpha   90.00
_cell.angle_beta   90.00
_cell.angle_gamma   90.00
#
_symmetry.space_group_name_H-M   'P 1'
#
loop_
_entity.id
_entity.type
_entity.pdbx_description
1 polymer ?
#
loop_
_entity_poly.entity_id
_entity_poly.type
_entity_poly.pdbx_seq_one_letter_code
_entity_poly.pdbx_strand_id
1 'polypeptide(L)'
;MEGWTEDEFRRVARNTRISKRTLEACKDVLVDGLSGIAAAEKHKMFAPQISRAITTLREKQAEMMEFAAVCKDADEMLQYMATEVAKALYGQDFQCALAQPGQLYEGPLVVQSKGYLVQKVGRIGILHDVSRFEDIPPLHADLRIAYDKAGGLAKVSAVQAQEKGKGPER
;
A
#
# COMPACT_ATOMS: atom_id res chain seq x y z
N MET A 1 19.93 -6.91 21.98
CA MET A 1 19.63 -5.66 21.24
C MET A 1 19.38 -6.09 19.82
N GLU A 2 18.16 -5.91 19.30
CA GLU A 2 17.85 -6.27 17.91
C GLU A 2 18.68 -5.37 16.98
N GLY A 3 19.54 -6.00 16.17
CA GLY A 3 20.31 -5.33 15.13
C GLY A 3 19.42 -4.97 13.96
N TRP A 4 19.68 -3.84 13.32
CA TRP A 4 19.00 -3.41 12.11
C TRP A 4 19.58 -4.10 10.88
N THR A 5 18.77 -4.34 9.87
CA THR A 5 19.27 -4.70 8.54
C THR A 5 19.87 -3.47 7.84
N GLU A 6 20.76 -3.71 6.87
CA GLU A 6 21.36 -2.68 6.05
C GLU A 6 20.31 -1.80 5.33
N ASP A 7 19.24 -2.43 4.85
CA ASP A 7 18.17 -1.73 4.13
C ASP A 7 17.30 -0.88 5.06
N GLU A 8 17.00 -1.36 6.27
CA GLU A 8 16.34 -0.56 7.30
C GLU A 8 17.17 0.66 7.68
N PHE A 9 18.47 0.46 7.94
CA PHE A 9 19.38 1.56 8.26
C PHE A 9 19.41 2.61 7.14
N ARG A 10 19.59 2.18 5.88
CA ARG A 10 19.62 3.10 4.74
C ARG A 10 18.32 3.89 4.61
N ARG A 11 17.17 3.23 4.78
CA ARG A 11 15.85 3.85 4.66
C ARG A 11 15.66 4.95 5.71
N VAL A 12 15.98 4.67 6.97
CA VAL A 12 15.85 5.67 8.05
C VAL A 12 16.88 6.79 7.88
N ALA A 13 18.14 6.45 7.58
CA ALA A 13 19.24 7.42 7.45
C ALA A 13 18.98 8.49 6.38
N ARG A 14 18.34 8.14 5.25
CA ARG A 14 17.99 9.07 4.15
C ARG A 14 17.14 10.25 4.61
N ASN A 15 16.32 10.06 5.64
CA ASN A 15 15.41 11.08 6.15
C ASN A 15 15.99 11.87 7.33
N THR A 16 17.30 11.78 7.56
CA THR A 16 17.98 12.51 8.65
C THR A 16 18.97 13.53 8.13
N ARG A 17 19.28 14.54 8.96
CA ARG A 17 20.35 15.53 8.69
C ARG A 17 21.71 15.11 9.27
N ILE A 18 21.87 13.83 9.60
CA ILE A 18 23.08 13.31 10.24
C ILE A 18 24.20 13.24 9.18
N SER A 19 25.42 13.62 9.56
CA SER A 19 26.57 13.60 8.64
C SER A 19 26.91 12.17 8.20
N LYS A 20 27.44 12.01 6.97
CA LYS A 20 27.83 10.70 6.43
C LYS A 20 28.78 9.93 7.35
N ARG A 21 29.80 10.60 7.90
CA ARG A 21 30.76 10.01 8.84
C ARG A 21 30.08 9.50 10.12
N THR A 22 29.13 10.27 10.65
CA THR A 22 28.33 9.85 11.82
C THR A 22 27.43 8.66 11.47
N LEU A 23 26.82 8.65 10.29
CA LEU A 23 26.00 7.52 9.83
C LEU A 23 26.83 6.25 9.66
N GLU A 24 28.05 6.32 9.12
CA GLU A 24 28.95 5.16 9.01
C GLU A 24 29.31 4.60 10.40
N ALA A 25 29.56 5.46 11.39
CA ALA A 25 29.78 5.04 12.77
C ALA A 25 28.53 4.44 13.43
N CYS A 26 27.34 4.98 13.15
CA CYS A 26 26.08 4.41 13.63
C CYS A 26 25.76 3.08 12.96
N LYS A 27 26.11 2.90 11.68
CA LYS A 27 25.95 1.65 10.94
C LYS A 27 26.79 0.54 11.56
N ASP A 28 28.07 0.82 11.86
CA ASP A 28 28.94 -0.15 12.54
C ASP A 28 28.31 -0.68 13.84
N VAL A 29 27.57 0.17 14.57
CA VAL A 29 26.91 -0.23 15.82
C VAL A 29 25.56 -0.93 15.59
N LEU A 30 24.71 -0.39 14.72
CA LEU A 30 23.33 -0.84 14.55
C LEU A 30 23.19 -2.02 13.60
N VAL A 31 24.06 -2.14 12.60
CA VAL A 31 24.03 -3.19 11.57
C VAL A 31 25.12 -4.22 11.83
N ASP A 32 26.37 -3.76 12.02
CA ASP A 32 27.52 -4.66 12.16
C ASP A 32 27.75 -5.14 13.61
N GLY A 33 26.96 -4.63 14.56
CA GLY A 33 26.96 -5.06 15.97
C GLY A 33 28.21 -4.64 16.76
N LEU A 34 29.00 -3.69 16.28
CA LEU A 34 30.14 -3.15 17.03
C LEU A 34 29.66 -2.42 18.29
N SER A 35 30.51 -2.42 19.33
CA SER A 35 30.27 -1.57 20.49
C SER A 35 30.42 -0.09 20.12
N GLY A 36 29.66 0.79 20.78
CA GLY A 36 29.74 2.23 20.55
C GLY A 36 31.13 2.82 20.81
N ILE A 37 31.92 2.19 21.68
CA ILE A 37 33.31 2.56 21.96
C ILE A 37 34.22 2.18 20.79
N ALA A 38 34.11 0.95 20.27
CA ALA A 38 34.90 0.51 19.13
C ALA A 38 34.58 1.32 17.85
N ALA A 39 33.31 1.65 17.62
CA ALA A 39 32.91 2.53 16.53
C ALA A 39 33.45 3.97 16.70
N ALA A 40 33.45 4.49 17.93
CA ALA A 40 34.02 5.81 18.25
C ALA A 40 35.52 5.88 17.92
N GLU A 41 36.29 4.85 18.31
CA GLU A 41 37.72 4.76 18.01
C GLU A 41 37.98 4.66 16.50
N LYS A 42 37.30 3.74 15.82
CA LYS A 42 37.44 3.52 14.36
C LYS A 42 37.17 4.79 13.56
N HIS A 43 36.10 5.51 13.90
CA HIS A 43 35.70 6.73 13.18
C HIS A 43 36.31 8.00 13.74
N LYS A 44 37.16 7.93 14.77
CA LYS A 44 37.77 9.07 15.48
C LYS A 44 36.72 10.08 15.96
N MET A 45 35.67 9.58 16.58
CA MET A 45 34.52 10.36 17.08
C MET A 45 34.34 10.17 18.58
N PHE A 46 33.57 11.06 19.22
CA PHE A 46 33.21 10.87 20.62
C PHE A 46 32.02 9.91 20.73
N ALA A 47 32.12 8.88 21.59
CA ALA A 47 31.03 7.93 21.81
C ALA A 47 29.67 8.59 22.15
N PRO A 48 29.59 9.70 22.92
CA PRO A 48 28.34 10.43 23.12
C PRO A 48 27.73 11.06 21.86
N GLN A 49 28.52 11.35 20.82
CA GLN A 49 27.99 11.83 19.54
C GLN A 49 27.31 10.68 18.78
N ILE A 50 27.93 9.50 18.77
CA ILE A 50 27.35 8.29 18.15
C ILE A 50 26.08 7.87 18.88
N SER A 51 26.10 7.88 20.22
CA SER A 51 24.94 7.56 21.05
C SER A 51 23.74 8.46 20.74
N ARG A 52 23.95 9.78 20.70
CA ARG A 52 22.88 10.73 20.33
C ARG A 52 22.34 10.51 18.92
N ALA A 53 23.23 10.26 17.95
CA ALA A 53 22.82 9.98 16.58
C ALA A 53 22.01 8.67 16.46
N ILE A 54 22.38 7.62 17.22
CA ILE A 54 21.61 6.38 17.30
C ILE A 54 20.21 6.64 17.88
N THR A 55 20.10 7.44 18.95
CA THR A 55 18.78 7.80 19.51
C THR A 55 17.91 8.50 18.47
N THR A 56 18.45 9.49 17.75
CA THR A 56 17.71 10.19 16.68
C THR A 56 17.29 9.23 15.56
N LEU A 57 18.14 8.27 15.17
CA LEU A 57 17.78 7.26 14.18
C LEU A 57 16.63 6.37 14.67
N ARG A 58 16.65 5.94 15.94
CA ARG A 58 15.57 5.13 16.53
C ARG A 58 14.26 5.88 16.65
N GLU A 59 14.30 7.16 17.05
CA GLU A 59 13.13 8.03 17.06
C GLU A 59 12.53 8.16 15.66
N LYS A 60 13.38 8.37 14.65
CA LYS A 60 12.93 8.44 13.24
C LYS A 60 12.37 7.12 12.72
N GLN A 61 12.94 5.99 13.13
CA GLN A 61 12.38 4.69 12.82
C GLN A 61 10.97 4.54 13.42
N ALA A 62 10.79 4.93 14.69
CA ALA A 62 9.51 4.88 15.37
C ALA A 62 8.46 5.77 14.69
N GLU A 63 8.81 7.02 14.34
CA GLU A 63 7.92 7.92 13.59
C GLU A 63 7.48 7.33 12.24
N MET A 64 8.42 6.72 11.49
CA MET A 64 8.11 6.09 10.21
C MET A 64 7.18 4.88 10.36
N MET A 65 7.36 4.08 11.42
CA MET A 65 6.48 2.94 11.71
C MET A 65 5.09 3.40 12.15
N GLU A 66 4.99 4.43 12.98
CA GLU A 66 3.72 5.00 13.43
C GLU A 66 2.94 5.58 12.24
N PHE A 67 3.59 6.34 11.36
CA PHE A 67 2.96 6.86 10.16
C PHE A 67 2.46 5.74 9.23
N ALA A 68 3.27 4.69 9.02
CA ALA A 68 2.87 3.54 8.22
C ALA A 68 1.66 2.79 8.82
N ALA A 69 1.59 2.66 10.15
CA ALA A 69 0.45 2.07 10.85
C ALA A 69 -0.82 2.92 10.67
N VAL A 70 -0.74 4.24 10.86
CA VAL A 70 -1.87 5.16 10.68
C VAL A 70 -2.40 5.11 9.24
N CYS A 71 -1.51 5.07 8.24
CA CYS A 71 -1.93 4.93 6.85
C CYS A 71 -2.64 3.61 6.57
N LYS A 72 -2.17 2.51 7.19
CA LYS A 72 -2.80 1.19 7.06
C LYS A 72 -4.19 1.18 7.68
N ASP A 73 -4.36 1.75 8.87
CA ASP A 73 -5.66 1.83 9.55
C ASP A 73 -6.66 2.68 8.74
N ALA A 74 -6.18 3.78 8.15
CA ALA A 74 -7.01 4.62 7.28
C ALA A 74 -7.45 3.88 6.01
N ASP A 75 -6.57 3.09 5.39
CA ASP A 75 -6.90 2.28 4.21
C ASP A 75 -7.90 1.17 4.54
N GLU A 76 -7.69 0.43 5.64
CA GLU A 76 -8.62 -0.60 6.12
C GLU A 76 -10.01 -0.02 6.40
N MET A 77 -10.09 1.19 6.97
CA MET A 77 -11.36 1.89 7.19
C MET A 77 -12.05 2.23 5.86
N LEU A 78 -11.32 2.68 4.84
CA LEU A 78 -11.87 2.99 3.52
C LEU A 78 -12.39 1.73 2.81
N GLN A 79 -11.68 0.60 2.94
CA GLN A 79 -12.13 -0.70 2.44
C GLN A 79 -13.41 -1.18 3.15
N TYR A 80 -13.46 -1.04 4.47
CA TYR A 80 -14.62 -1.38 5.28
C TYR A 80 -15.84 -0.57 4.86
N MET A 81 -15.70 0.76 4.73
CA MET A 81 -16.80 1.63 4.29
C MET A 81 -17.35 1.22 2.92
N ALA A 82 -16.48 0.96 1.93
CA ALA A 82 -16.91 0.52 0.60
C ALA A 82 -17.66 -0.83 0.66
N THR A 83 -17.18 -1.75 1.50
CA THR A 83 -17.80 -3.06 1.72
C THR A 83 -19.18 -2.95 2.36
N GLU A 84 -19.33 -2.12 3.40
CA GLU A 84 -20.61 -1.93 4.08
C GLU A 84 -21.67 -1.31 3.16
N VAL A 85 -21.28 -0.36 2.30
CA VAL A 85 -22.18 0.19 1.28
C VAL A 85 -22.59 -0.90 0.29
N ALA A 86 -21.66 -1.77 -0.14
CA ALA A 86 -21.98 -2.87 -1.04
C ALA A 86 -22.94 -3.89 -0.40
N LYS A 87 -22.75 -4.22 0.89
CA LYS A 87 -23.69 -5.08 1.66
C LYS A 87 -25.06 -4.44 1.82
N ALA A 88 -25.13 -3.14 2.04
CA ALA A 88 -26.41 -2.44 2.11
C ALA A 88 -27.21 -2.54 0.80
N LEU A 89 -26.52 -2.61 -0.35
CA LEU A 89 -27.15 -2.75 -1.68
C LEU A 89 -27.48 -4.19 -2.07
N TYR A 90 -26.63 -5.16 -1.74
CA TYR A 90 -26.72 -6.54 -2.23
C TYR A 90 -27.02 -7.59 -1.15
N GLY A 91 -27.15 -7.19 0.12
CA GLY A 91 -27.42 -8.05 1.26
C GLY A 91 -26.21 -8.24 2.18
N GLN A 92 -26.48 -8.59 3.44
CA GLN A 92 -25.45 -8.74 4.48
C GLN A 92 -24.42 -9.84 4.18
N ASP A 93 -24.83 -10.87 3.45
CA ASP A 93 -23.96 -11.97 3.02
C ASP A 93 -23.11 -11.62 1.78
N PHE A 94 -23.22 -10.41 1.25
CA PHE A 94 -22.44 -9.98 0.09
C PHE A 94 -20.97 -9.78 0.49
N GLN A 95 -20.12 -10.68 0.01
CA GLN A 95 -18.69 -10.65 0.30
C GLN A 95 -17.95 -9.72 -0.64
N CYS A 96 -16.99 -8.98 -0.11
CA CYS A 96 -16.07 -8.16 -0.89
C CYS A 96 -14.63 -8.65 -0.71
N ALA A 97 -13.83 -8.56 -1.77
CA ALA A 97 -12.41 -8.92 -1.76
C ALA A 97 -11.60 -7.89 -2.56
N LEU A 98 -10.33 -7.70 -2.19
CA LEU A 98 -9.42 -6.85 -2.95
C LEU A 98 -9.08 -7.48 -4.31
N ALA A 99 -9.00 -6.63 -5.33
CA ALA A 99 -8.48 -7.01 -6.63
C ALA A 99 -7.06 -7.60 -6.52
N GLN A 100 -6.83 -8.72 -7.19
CA GLN A 100 -5.58 -9.46 -7.13
C GLN A 100 -4.69 -9.16 -8.35
N PRO A 101 -3.35 -9.15 -8.20
CA PRO A 101 -2.43 -9.04 -9.32
C PRO A 101 -2.66 -10.13 -10.39
N GLY A 102 -2.52 -9.75 -11.66
CA GLY A 102 -2.67 -10.63 -12.81
C GLY A 102 -4.10 -11.09 -13.10
N GLN A 103 -5.09 -10.59 -12.37
CA GLN A 103 -6.49 -10.94 -12.55
C GLN A 103 -7.25 -9.92 -13.39
N LEU A 104 -8.34 -10.39 -13.98
CA LEU A 104 -9.28 -9.60 -14.75
C LEU A 104 -10.67 -9.79 -14.17
N TYR A 105 -11.37 -8.67 -14.00
CA TYR A 105 -12.67 -8.60 -13.39
C TYR A 105 -13.65 -7.95 -14.35
N GLU A 106 -14.83 -8.53 -14.47
CA GLU A 106 -15.88 -8.07 -15.39
C GLU A 106 -17.23 -8.00 -14.67
N GLY A 107 -17.94 -6.90 -14.90
CA GLY A 107 -19.24 -6.64 -14.32
C GLY A 107 -19.47 -5.16 -14.04
N PRO A 108 -20.64 -4.82 -13.51
CA PRO A 108 -21.01 -3.43 -13.26
C PRO A 108 -20.24 -2.86 -12.07
N LEU A 109 -19.90 -1.58 -12.17
CA LEU A 109 -19.46 -0.80 -11.02
C LEU A 109 -20.68 -0.46 -10.15
N VAL A 110 -20.65 -0.82 -8.87
CA VAL A 110 -21.84 -0.76 -8.01
C VAL A 110 -21.69 0.15 -6.80
N VAL A 111 -20.45 0.44 -6.38
CA VAL A 111 -20.15 1.44 -5.34
C VAL A 111 -18.96 2.28 -5.78
N GLN A 112 -19.04 3.57 -5.51
CA GLN A 112 -17.94 4.51 -5.63
C GLN A 112 -17.79 5.25 -4.30
N SER A 113 -16.72 4.97 -3.57
CA SER A 113 -16.37 5.64 -2.32
C SER A 113 -15.09 6.46 -2.50
N LYS A 114 -14.71 7.23 -1.47
CA LYS A 114 -13.55 8.15 -1.52
C LYS A 114 -12.21 7.44 -1.79
N GLY A 115 -12.10 6.16 -1.43
CA GLY A 115 -10.86 5.39 -1.60
C GLY A 115 -11.01 4.14 -2.48
N TYR A 116 -12.21 3.58 -2.57
CA TYR A 116 -12.43 2.32 -3.27
C TYR A 116 -13.67 2.35 -4.16
N LEU A 117 -13.53 1.68 -5.30
CA LEU A 117 -14.60 1.29 -6.18
C LEU A 117 -14.99 -0.16 -5.89
N VAL A 118 -16.28 -0.52 -5.94
CA VAL A 118 -16.72 -1.91 -5.85
C VAL A 118 -17.33 -2.33 -7.18
N GLN A 119 -16.73 -3.33 -7.83
CA GLN A 119 -17.28 -3.97 -9.02
C GLN A 119 -17.99 -5.27 -8.62
N LYS A 120 -19.22 -5.48 -9.07
CA LYS A 120 -19.93 -6.73 -8.80
C LYS A 120 -19.50 -7.80 -9.81
N VAL A 121 -18.79 -8.81 -9.34
CA VAL A 121 -18.30 -9.95 -10.14
C VAL A 121 -19.01 -11.22 -9.65
N GLY A 122 -20.02 -11.66 -10.41
CA GLY A 122 -20.86 -12.77 -10.00
C GLY A 122 -21.61 -12.48 -8.69
N ARG A 123 -21.25 -13.20 -7.63
CA ARG A 123 -21.86 -13.12 -6.28
C ARG A 123 -21.05 -12.30 -5.28
N ILE A 124 -19.88 -11.79 -5.67
CA ILE A 124 -18.98 -11.03 -4.80
C ILE A 124 -18.73 -9.63 -5.35
N GLY A 125 -18.25 -8.74 -4.48
CA GLY A 125 -17.71 -7.44 -4.83
C GLY A 125 -16.19 -7.48 -4.92
N ILE A 126 -15.63 -6.84 -5.93
CA ILE A 126 -14.18 -6.64 -6.04
C ILE A 126 -13.88 -5.18 -5.74
N LEU A 127 -13.04 -4.96 -4.74
CA LEU A 127 -12.57 -3.66 -4.31
C LEU A 127 -11.39 -3.24 -5.17
N HIS A 128 -11.50 -2.07 -5.78
CA HIS A 128 -10.44 -1.44 -6.58
C HIS A 128 -10.05 -0.12 -5.93
N ASP A 129 -8.76 0.03 -5.65
CA ASP A 129 -8.17 1.25 -5.12
C ASP A 129 -8.27 2.38 -6.17
N VAL A 130 -8.98 3.45 -5.83
CA VAL A 130 -9.25 4.62 -6.70
C VAL A 130 -7.94 5.30 -7.12
N SER A 131 -6.90 5.27 -6.28
CA SER A 131 -5.62 5.93 -6.59
C SER A 131 -4.89 5.36 -7.81
N ARG A 132 -5.31 4.18 -8.27
CA ARG A 132 -4.74 3.50 -9.45
C ARG A 132 -5.40 3.93 -10.77
N PHE A 133 -6.49 4.70 -10.72
CA PHE A 133 -7.23 5.14 -11.89
C PHE A 133 -6.86 6.58 -12.24
N GLU A 134 -6.58 6.83 -13.52
CA GLU A 134 -6.39 8.20 -14.03
C GLU A 134 -7.72 8.95 -14.05
N ASP A 135 -8.77 8.30 -14.57
CA ASP A 135 -10.14 8.78 -14.58
C ASP A 135 -11.05 7.78 -13.86
N ILE A 136 -11.90 8.28 -12.95
CA ILE A 136 -12.82 7.43 -12.21
C ILE A 136 -14.01 7.06 -13.11
N PRO A 137 -14.26 5.76 -13.38
CA PRO A 137 -15.38 5.33 -14.20
C PRO A 137 -16.74 5.69 -13.56
N PRO A 138 -17.78 5.96 -14.37
CA PRO A 138 -19.11 6.26 -13.84
C PRO A 138 -19.73 5.04 -13.16
N LEU A 139 -20.50 5.29 -12.10
CA LEU A 139 -21.30 4.28 -11.40
C LEU A 139 -22.25 3.58 -12.37
N HIS A 140 -22.50 2.29 -12.14
CA HIS A 140 -23.34 1.39 -12.96
C HIS A 140 -22.83 1.10 -14.37
N ALA A 141 -21.67 1.61 -14.78
CA ALA A 141 -21.05 1.16 -16.02
C ALA A 141 -20.61 -0.30 -15.92
N ASP A 142 -20.90 -1.08 -16.96
CA ASP A 142 -20.34 -2.42 -17.14
C ASP A 142 -18.89 -2.29 -17.62
N LEU A 143 -17.97 -2.72 -16.77
CA LEU A 143 -16.53 -2.53 -16.98
C LEU A 143 -15.82 -3.88 -17.00
N ARG A 144 -14.69 -3.88 -17.68
CA ARG A 144 -13.66 -4.90 -17.61
C ARG A 144 -12.39 -4.24 -17.11
N ILE A 145 -11.95 -4.64 -15.92
CA ILE A 145 -10.79 -4.09 -15.20
C ILE A 145 -9.73 -5.18 -15.10
N ALA A 146 -8.55 -4.96 -15.66
CA ALA A 146 -7.44 -5.90 -15.66
C ALA A 146 -6.24 -5.34 -14.90
N TYR A 147 -5.57 -6.21 -14.14
CA TYR A 147 -4.35 -5.90 -13.39
C TYR A 147 -3.15 -6.66 -13.97
N ASP A 148 -1.99 -6.01 -13.95
CA ASP A 148 -0.74 -6.66 -14.31
C ASP A 148 -0.24 -7.58 -13.18
N LYS A 149 0.85 -8.32 -13.43
CA LYS A 149 1.45 -9.25 -12.45
C LYS A 149 2.03 -8.55 -11.21
N ALA A 150 2.34 -7.26 -11.29
CA ALA A 150 2.80 -6.46 -10.17
C ALA A 150 1.64 -5.83 -9.36
N GLY A 151 0.40 -5.98 -9.84
CA GLY A 151 -0.80 -5.40 -9.25
C GLY A 151 -1.12 -4.00 -9.76
N GLY A 152 -0.38 -3.47 -10.72
CA GLY A 152 -0.72 -2.22 -11.40
C GLY A 152 -2.01 -2.34 -12.20
N LEU A 153 -2.75 -1.24 -12.33
CA LEU A 153 -3.91 -1.18 -13.21
C LEU A 153 -3.41 -1.27 -14.66
N ALA A 154 -3.71 -2.38 -15.34
CA ALA A 154 -3.22 -2.62 -16.69
C ALA A 154 -4.18 -2.10 -17.76
N LYS A 155 -5.49 -2.27 -17.54
CA LYS A 155 -6.51 -1.84 -18.50
C LYS A 155 -7.89 -1.68 -17.85
N VAL A 156 -8.59 -0.62 -18.24
CA VAL A 156 -10.02 -0.44 -17.98
C VAL A 156 -10.71 -0.28 -19.33
N SER A 157 -11.77 -1.05 -19.57
CA SER A 157 -12.57 -0.93 -20.79
C SER A 157 -14.04 -1.16 -20.50
N ALA A 158 -14.92 -0.38 -21.14
CA ALA A 158 -16.35 -0.64 -21.10
C ALA A 158 -16.66 -1.97 -21.80
N VAL A 159 -17.52 -2.78 -21.19
CA VAL A 159 -18.08 -3.96 -21.85
C VAL A 159 -19.20 -3.45 -22.74
N GLN A 160 -18.97 -3.42 -24.05
CA GLN A 160 -20.06 -3.17 -24.99
C GLN A 160 -21.05 -4.32 -24.85
N ALA A 161 -22.31 -4.01 -24.53
CA ALA A 161 -23.39 -4.98 -24.62
C ALA A 161 -23.39 -5.51 -26.06
N GLN A 162 -23.03 -6.77 -26.26
CA GLN A 162 -23.31 -7.43 -27.53
C GLN A 162 -24.82 -7.28 -27.77
N GLU A 163 -25.18 -6.59 -28.86
CA GLU A 163 -26.55 -6.56 -29.35
C GLU A 163 -27.04 -8.01 -29.41
N LYS A 164 -27.97 -8.36 -28.51
CA LYS A 164 -28.68 -9.63 -28.58
C LYS A 164 -29.28 -9.71 -29.97
N GLY A 165 -28.78 -10.66 -30.76
CA GLY A 165 -29.26 -10.93 -32.10
C GLY A 165 -30.78 -10.99 -32.14
N LYS A 166 -31.36 -10.31 -33.12
CA LYS A 166 -32.74 -10.46 -33.56
C LYS A 166 -33.12 -11.95 -33.50
N GLY A 167 -34.07 -12.29 -32.63
CA GLY A 167 -34.75 -13.57 -32.74
C GLY A 167 -35.41 -13.65 -34.13
N PRO A 168 -35.42 -14.80 -34.80
CA PRO A 168 -36.19 -14.92 -36.03
C PRO A 168 -37.66 -14.82 -35.65
N GLU A 169 -38.36 -13.81 -36.18
CA GLU A 169 -39.81 -13.81 -36.24
C GLU A 169 -40.24 -15.00 -37.10
N ARG A 170 -40.87 -16.01 -36.48
CA ARG A 170 -41.86 -16.90 -37.10
C ARG A 170 -42.84 -17.41 -36.05
#